data_AF-A0A6B1XC46-F1
#
_entry.id   AF-A0A6B1XC46-F1
#
_cell.length_a   1.000
_cell.length_b   1.000
_cell.length_c   1.000
_cell.angle_alpha   90.00
_cell.angle_beta   90.00
_cell.angle_gamma   90.00
#
_symmetry.space_group_name_H-M   'P 1'
#
loop_
_entity.id
_entity.type
_entity.pdbx_description
1 polymer ?
#
loop_
_entity_poly.entity_id
_entity_poly.type
_entity_poly.pdbx_seq_one_letter_code
_entity_poly.pdbx_strand_id
1 'polypeptide(L)'
;MTQFNFIQSQNAYGTKFFQLPQVLLYGEKYKELSDSAKLGYVVLRDRLEYSLQNNWIDDENRVYFIFTNHELQNLFGWSDRKISKVKKELEEAGLLFQINQGFDPKKKKNLPNRLYLADLEVTAKDVYIKQDFANKTAGTLDTSGLAQMRHNLYNTNNLDTNRYNIDTQ
;
A
#
# COMPACT_ATOMS: atom_id res chain seq x y z
N MET A 1 -44.03 -0.60 16.01
CA MET A 1 -43.17 0.23 15.12
C MET A 1 -41.76 -0.31 15.22
N THR A 2 -41.18 -0.76 14.11
CA THR A 2 -39.81 -1.28 14.08
C THR A 2 -38.83 -0.11 14.23
N GLN A 3 -37.90 -0.25 15.17
CA GLN A 3 -36.89 0.75 15.48
C GLN A 3 -35.87 0.81 14.33
N PHE A 4 -35.72 1.98 13.69
CA PHE A 4 -34.77 2.17 12.59
C PHE A 4 -33.34 2.18 13.13
N ASN A 5 -32.46 1.35 12.55
CA ASN A 5 -31.07 1.24 12.98
C ASN A 5 -30.20 2.25 12.21
N PHE A 6 -29.91 3.39 12.83
CA PHE A 6 -29.04 4.42 12.24
C PHE A 6 -27.57 4.00 12.31
N ILE A 7 -26.83 4.22 11.21
CA ILE A 7 -25.37 4.07 11.21
C ILE A 7 -24.80 5.20 12.08
N GLN A 8 -24.17 4.85 13.18
CA GLN A 8 -23.44 5.82 14.01
C GLN A 8 -22.16 6.27 13.29
N SER A 9 -21.74 7.52 13.50
CA SER A 9 -20.56 8.11 12.85
C SER A 9 -19.30 7.24 12.98
N GLN A 10 -19.07 6.69 14.16
CA GLN A 10 -18.00 5.74 14.46
C GLN A 10 -18.08 4.45 13.61
N ASN A 11 -19.27 3.94 13.33
CA ASN A 11 -19.47 2.79 12.44
C ASN A 11 -19.34 3.18 10.96
N ALA A 12 -19.68 4.41 10.59
CA ALA A 12 -19.53 4.92 9.22
C ALA A 12 -18.06 4.99 8.78
N TYR A 13 -17.12 5.22 9.71
CA TYR A 13 -15.70 5.12 9.43
C TYR A 13 -15.20 3.68 9.35
N GLY A 14 -15.76 2.76 10.16
CA GLY A 14 -15.45 1.32 10.09
C GLY A 14 -15.82 0.65 8.77
N THR A 15 -16.72 1.26 7.99
CA THR A 15 -17.12 0.76 6.66
C THR A 15 -16.27 1.31 5.51
N LYS A 16 -15.32 2.22 5.78
CA LYS A 16 -14.39 2.71 4.75
C LYS A 16 -13.20 1.77 4.65
N PHE A 17 -12.99 1.20 3.47
CA PHE A 17 -11.87 0.32 3.19
C PHE A 17 -11.33 0.60 1.79
N PHE A 18 -10.05 0.35 1.64
CA PHE A 18 -9.42 0.34 0.33
C PHE A 18 -9.65 -1.00 -0.35
N GLN A 19 -10.11 -0.97 -1.60
CA GLN A 19 -10.23 -2.17 -2.42
C GLN A 19 -8.87 -2.52 -3.02
N LEU A 20 -8.35 -3.71 -2.70
CA LEU A 20 -7.14 -4.26 -3.33
C LEU A 20 -7.52 -5.19 -4.49
N PRO A 21 -7.28 -4.80 -5.75
CA PRO A 21 -7.52 -5.68 -6.89
C PRO A 21 -6.64 -6.92 -6.80
N GLN A 22 -7.26 -8.10 -6.78
CA GLN A 22 -6.53 -9.36 -6.59
C GLN A 22 -5.51 -9.64 -7.70
N VAL A 23 -5.73 -9.12 -8.92
CA VAL A 23 -4.78 -9.27 -10.04
C VAL A 23 -3.42 -8.64 -9.74
N LEU A 24 -3.33 -7.67 -8.81
CA LEU A 24 -2.04 -7.17 -8.33
C LEU A 24 -1.23 -8.23 -7.55
N LEU A 25 -1.88 -9.29 -7.07
CA LEU A 25 -1.24 -10.35 -6.28
C LEU A 25 -0.76 -11.51 -7.14
N TYR A 26 -1.58 -11.97 -8.10
CA TYR A 26 -1.30 -13.16 -8.91
C TYR A 26 -0.99 -12.85 -10.38
N GLY A 27 -1.31 -11.64 -10.86
CA GLY A 27 -1.17 -11.30 -12.27
C GLY A 27 0.29 -11.22 -12.67
N GLU A 28 0.66 -11.85 -13.79
CA GLU A 28 2.08 -11.96 -14.16
C GLU A 28 2.73 -10.61 -14.42
N LYS A 29 1.96 -9.64 -14.94
CA LYS A 29 2.41 -8.26 -15.16
C LYS A 29 2.78 -7.54 -13.86
N TYR A 30 2.16 -7.93 -12.75
CA TYR A 30 2.20 -7.19 -11.48
C TYR A 30 2.86 -7.96 -10.34
N LYS A 31 3.21 -9.23 -10.55
CA LYS A 31 3.81 -10.10 -9.51
C LYS A 31 5.08 -9.51 -8.90
N GLU A 32 5.91 -8.86 -9.72
CA GLU A 32 7.20 -8.26 -9.31
C GLU A 32 7.06 -6.89 -8.67
N LEU A 33 5.85 -6.30 -8.67
CA LEU A 33 5.62 -5.05 -7.94
C LEU A 33 5.84 -5.28 -6.46
N SER A 34 6.52 -4.32 -5.83
CA SER A 34 6.66 -4.26 -4.39
C SER A 34 5.31 -4.06 -3.73
N ASP A 35 5.17 -4.55 -2.50
CA ASP A 35 3.93 -4.39 -1.73
C ASP A 35 3.57 -2.91 -1.56
N SER A 36 4.58 -2.05 -1.44
CA SER A 36 4.39 -0.59 -1.40
C SER A 36 3.84 -0.04 -2.71
N ALA A 37 4.27 -0.55 -3.87
CA ALA A 37 3.69 -0.15 -5.15
C ALA A 37 2.25 -0.63 -5.30
N LYS A 38 1.95 -1.86 -4.90
CA LYS A 38 0.57 -2.39 -4.89
C LYS A 38 -0.36 -1.55 -4.00
N LEU A 39 0.08 -1.22 -2.78
CA LEU A 39 -0.65 -0.33 -1.87
C LEU A 39 -0.76 1.10 -2.41
N GLY A 40 0.31 1.61 -3.02
CA GLY A 40 0.32 2.91 -3.69
C GLY A 40 -0.76 2.99 -4.76
N TYR A 41 -0.82 1.99 -5.66
CA TYR A 41 -1.86 1.91 -6.69
C TYR A 41 -3.27 1.95 -6.08
N VAL A 42 -3.52 1.15 -5.04
CA VAL A 42 -4.83 1.07 -4.37
C VAL A 42 -5.28 2.41 -3.81
N VAL A 43 -4.38 3.14 -3.16
CA VAL A 43 -4.67 4.48 -2.64
C VAL A 43 -4.92 5.49 -3.75
N LEU A 44 -4.11 5.44 -4.82
CA LEU A 44 -4.30 6.34 -5.97
C LEU A 44 -5.66 6.07 -6.65
N ARG A 45 -6.08 4.81 -6.70
CA ARG A 45 -7.39 4.40 -7.25
C ARG A 45 -8.54 5.00 -6.45
N ASP A 46 -8.48 4.91 -5.12
CA ASP A 46 -9.48 5.52 -4.22
C ASP A 46 -9.55 7.05 -4.40
N ARG A 47 -8.38 7.68 -4.61
CA ARG A 47 -8.31 9.13 -4.87
C ARG A 47 -8.92 9.59 -6.19
N LEU A 48 -9.27 8.69 -7.12
CA LEU A 48 -10.01 9.07 -8.32
C LEU A 48 -11.38 9.67 -7.99
N GLU A 49 -12.05 9.19 -6.95
CA GLU A 49 -13.36 9.73 -6.54
C GLU A 49 -13.24 11.22 -6.19
N TYR A 50 -12.23 11.57 -5.39
CA TYR A 50 -11.95 12.96 -5.04
C TYR A 50 -11.64 13.82 -6.28
N SER A 51 -10.92 13.26 -7.26
CA SER A 51 -10.58 13.96 -8.49
C SER A 51 -11.82 14.28 -9.33
N LEU A 52 -12.74 13.31 -9.44
CA LEU A 52 -14.03 13.48 -10.10
C LEU A 52 -14.89 14.54 -9.40
N GLN A 53 -14.97 14.51 -8.07
CA GLN A 53 -15.70 15.52 -7.28
C GLN A 53 -15.16 16.95 -7.49
N ASN A 54 -13.85 17.09 -7.75
CA ASN A 54 -13.21 18.37 -8.02
C ASN A 54 -13.14 18.72 -9.52
N ASN A 55 -13.78 17.92 -10.39
CA ASN A 55 -13.75 18.07 -11.84
C ASN A 55 -12.32 18.15 -12.42
N TRP A 56 -11.41 17.34 -11.89
CA TRP A 56 -10.03 17.20 -12.39
C TRP A 56 -10.01 16.25 -13.58
N ILE A 57 -10.52 16.76 -14.69
CA ILE A 57 -10.64 16.07 -15.97
C ILE A 57 -9.92 16.94 -17.02
N ASP A 58 -9.06 16.32 -17.82
CA ASP A 58 -8.38 17.02 -18.92
C ASP A 58 -9.25 17.15 -20.18
N ASP A 59 -8.74 17.80 -21.21
CA ASP A 59 -9.48 18.07 -22.45
C ASP A 59 -9.80 16.79 -23.25
N GLU A 60 -9.13 15.67 -22.94
CA GLU A 60 -9.37 14.35 -23.55
C GLU A 60 -10.31 13.48 -22.69
N ASN A 61 -10.99 14.08 -21.70
CA ASN A 61 -11.88 13.39 -20.77
C ASN A 61 -11.16 12.33 -19.90
N ARG A 62 -9.88 12.55 -19.59
CA ARG A 62 -9.10 11.70 -18.69
C ARG A 62 -9.05 12.31 -17.29
N VAL A 63 -9.34 11.50 -16.30
CA VAL A 63 -9.25 11.91 -14.89
C VAL A 63 -7.78 11.95 -14.48
N TYR A 64 -7.38 13.05 -13.84
CA TYR A 64 -6.08 13.19 -13.22
C TYR A 64 -6.22 13.56 -11.75
N PHE A 65 -5.21 13.25 -10.95
CA PHE A 65 -5.10 13.72 -9.57
C PHE A 65 -3.92 14.67 -9.40
N ILE A 66 -4.15 15.71 -8.61
CA ILE A 66 -3.09 16.51 -8.01
C ILE A 66 -2.80 15.86 -6.66
N PHE A 67 -1.71 15.09 -6.57
CA PHE A 67 -1.35 14.40 -5.35
C PHE A 67 0.13 14.63 -5.01
N THR A 68 0.33 15.44 -3.99
CA THR A 68 1.65 15.92 -3.58
C THR A 68 2.43 14.82 -2.86
N ASN A 69 3.76 14.91 -2.85
CA ASN A 69 4.59 14.00 -2.07
C ASN A 69 4.25 14.07 -0.58
N HIS A 70 3.94 15.26 -0.07
CA HIS A 70 3.57 15.45 1.33
C HIS A 70 2.28 14.70 1.72
N GLU A 71 1.28 14.64 0.85
CA GLU A 71 0.08 13.83 1.11
C GLU A 71 0.40 12.34 1.15
N LEU A 72 1.28 11.86 0.27
CA LEU A 72 1.76 10.48 0.29
C LEU A 72 2.58 10.17 1.55
N GLN A 73 3.41 11.13 2.01
CA GLN A 73 4.16 11.01 3.26
C GLN A 73 3.22 10.90 4.46
N ASN A 74 2.21 11.77 4.55
CA ASN A 74 1.28 11.77 5.66
C ASN A 74 0.41 10.51 5.70
N LEU A 75 0.06 9.97 4.54
CA LEU A 75 -0.78 8.78 4.45
C LEU A 75 -0.03 7.49 4.77
N PHE A 76 1.20 7.34 4.27
CA PHE A 76 1.96 6.09 4.38
C PHE A 76 3.14 6.13 5.36
N GLY A 77 3.56 7.31 5.81
CA GLY A 77 4.80 7.50 6.57
C GLY A 77 6.07 7.24 5.75
N TRP A 78 5.98 7.23 4.42
CA TRP A 78 7.12 6.95 3.55
C TRP A 78 8.10 8.14 3.48
N SER A 79 9.39 7.84 3.37
CA SER A 79 10.39 8.86 3.01
C SER A 79 10.23 9.30 1.56
N ASP A 80 10.72 10.50 1.22
CA ASP A 80 10.73 10.98 -0.17
C ASP A 80 11.37 9.99 -1.13
N ARG A 81 12.48 9.36 -0.72
CA ARG A 81 13.17 8.34 -1.52
C ARG A 81 12.25 7.14 -1.82
N LYS A 82 11.47 6.70 -0.82
CA LYS A 82 10.55 5.57 -0.99
C LYS A 82 9.38 5.97 -1.89
N ILE A 83 8.83 7.18 -1.75
CA ILE A 83 7.78 7.71 -2.62
C ILE A 83 8.26 7.75 -4.07
N SER A 84 9.43 8.33 -4.34
CA SER A 84 9.98 8.40 -5.69
C SER A 84 10.23 7.00 -6.27
N LYS A 85 10.69 6.05 -5.46
CA LYS A 85 10.86 4.65 -5.89
C LYS A 85 9.51 4.02 -6.27
N VAL A 86 8.49 4.18 -5.43
CA VAL A 86 7.14 3.63 -5.68
C VAL A 86 6.51 4.23 -6.94
N LYS A 87 6.62 5.55 -7.13
CA LYS A 87 6.11 6.21 -8.34
C LYS A 87 6.78 5.67 -9.60
N LYS A 88 8.12 5.60 -9.58
CA LYS A 88 8.91 5.06 -10.68
C LYS A 88 8.57 3.61 -11.01
N GLU A 89 8.36 2.78 -9.97
CA GLU A 89 7.96 1.39 -10.12
C GLU A 89 6.57 1.25 -10.77
N LEU A 90 5.61 2.10 -10.39
CA LEU A 90 4.30 2.15 -11.04
C LEU A 90 4.36 2.68 -12.47
N GLU A 91 5.23 3.66 -12.75
CA GLU A 91 5.48 4.17 -14.11
C GLU A 91 6.09 3.09 -15.00
N GLU A 92 7.09 2.35 -14.51
CA GLU A 92 7.74 1.24 -15.22
C GLU A 92 6.76 0.09 -15.52
N ALA A 93 5.79 -0.15 -14.64
CA ALA A 93 4.72 -1.12 -14.86
C ALA A 93 3.57 -0.60 -15.76
N GLY A 94 3.64 0.65 -16.22
CA GLY A 94 2.61 1.30 -17.03
C GLY A 94 1.32 1.62 -16.26
N LEU A 95 1.38 1.69 -14.93
CA LEU A 95 0.23 1.95 -14.06
C LEU A 95 0.07 3.43 -13.68
N LEU A 96 1.15 4.21 -13.78
CA LEU A 96 1.15 5.63 -13.46
C LEU A 96 1.78 6.42 -14.60
N PHE A 97 1.18 7.55 -14.94
CA PHE A 97 1.74 8.52 -15.89
C PHE A 97 1.72 9.91 -15.27
N GLN A 98 2.81 10.66 -15.41
CA GLN A 98 2.95 11.98 -14.79
C GLN A 98 3.27 13.07 -15.82
N ILE A 99 2.51 14.16 -15.77
CA ILE A 99 2.76 15.37 -16.57
C ILE A 99 3.24 16.48 -15.64
N ASN A 100 4.47 16.97 -15.88
CA ASN A 100 4.98 18.16 -15.21
C ASN A 100 4.28 19.41 -15.77
N GLN A 101 3.65 20.19 -14.89
CA GLN A 101 2.92 21.40 -15.27
C GLN A 101 3.82 22.64 -15.35
N GLY A 102 5.07 22.54 -14.91
CA GLY A 102 6.06 23.61 -14.97
C GLY A 102 5.77 24.78 -14.02
N PHE A 103 6.43 25.90 -14.28
CA PHE A 103 6.32 27.14 -13.52
C PHE A 103 5.15 27.98 -14.02
N ASP A 104 4.29 28.45 -13.12
CA ASP A 104 3.25 29.44 -13.43
C ASP A 104 3.80 30.85 -13.13
N PRO A 105 4.07 31.69 -14.16
CA PRO A 105 4.61 33.04 -13.95
C PRO A 105 3.67 33.97 -13.19
N LYS A 106 2.35 33.75 -13.30
CA LYS A 106 1.34 34.59 -12.64
C LYS A 106 1.29 34.28 -11.15
N LYS A 107 1.33 32.99 -10.80
CA LYS A 107 1.33 32.54 -9.39
C LYS A 107 2.72 32.50 -8.77
N LYS A 108 3.78 32.76 -9.55
CA LYS A 108 5.19 32.71 -9.17
C LYS A 108 5.58 31.40 -8.44
N LYS A 109 4.99 30.28 -8.85
CA LYS A 109 5.25 28.96 -8.25
C LYS A 109 5.12 27.85 -9.26
N ASN A 110 5.78 26.73 -8.99
CA ASN A 110 5.56 25.51 -9.77
C ASN A 110 4.15 24.98 -9.53
N LEU A 111 3.47 24.62 -10.60
CA LEU A 111 2.20 23.92 -10.53
C LEU A 111 2.47 22.46 -10.17
N PRO A 112 1.58 21.84 -9.37
CA PRO A 112 1.74 20.45 -9.03
C PRO A 112 1.54 19.59 -10.29
N ASN A 113 2.26 18.48 -10.35
CA ASN A 113 2.16 17.56 -11.47
C ASN A 113 0.77 16.93 -11.54
N ARG A 114 0.28 16.71 -12.76
CA ARG A 114 -0.92 15.89 -13.00
C ARG A 114 -0.49 14.43 -13.08
N LEU A 115 -1.15 13.58 -12.31
CA LEU A 115 -0.92 12.15 -12.28
C LEU A 115 -2.14 11.44 -12.85
N TYR A 116 -1.91 10.47 -13.73
CA TYR A 116 -2.93 9.64 -14.37
C TYR A 116 -2.69 8.19 -13.98
N LEU A 117 -3.74 7.50 -13.55
CA LEU A 117 -3.69 6.09 -13.19
C LEU A 117 -4.24 5.27 -14.36
N ALA A 118 -3.51 4.24 -14.77
CA ALA A 118 -4.02 3.29 -15.76
C ALA A 118 -4.93 2.24 -15.10
N ASP A 119 -5.80 1.63 -15.88
CA ASP A 119 -6.54 0.45 -15.46
C ASP A 119 -5.64 -0.80 -15.41
N LEU A 120 -6.07 -1.79 -14.63
CA LEU A 120 -5.38 -3.07 -14.56
C LEU A 120 -5.76 -3.95 -15.74
N GLU A 121 -4.75 -4.55 -16.35
CA GLU A 121 -4.92 -5.56 -17.39
C GLU A 121 -5.13 -6.92 -16.73
N VAL A 122 -6.15 -7.65 -17.21
CA VAL A 122 -6.44 -9.01 -16.78
C VAL A 122 -6.39 -9.91 -18.01
N THR A 123 -5.50 -10.89 -18.01
CA THR A 123 -5.36 -11.86 -19.10
C THR A 123 -5.99 -13.20 -18.73
N ALA A 124 -6.26 -14.06 -19.72
CA ALA A 124 -6.78 -15.42 -19.48
C ALA A 124 -5.85 -16.26 -18.58
N LYS A 125 -4.54 -16.01 -18.65
CA LYS A 125 -3.54 -16.68 -17.82
C LYS A 125 -3.71 -16.33 -16.34
N ASP A 126 -4.01 -15.07 -16.05
CA ASP A 126 -4.22 -14.60 -14.67
C ASP A 126 -5.47 -15.26 -14.04
N VAL A 127 -6.53 -15.47 -14.83
CA VAL A 127 -7.75 -16.18 -14.38
C VAL A 127 -7.44 -17.65 -14.05
N TYR A 128 -6.63 -18.32 -14.88
CA TYR A 128 -6.21 -19.69 -14.61
C TYR A 128 -5.35 -19.80 -13.34
N ILE A 129 -4.37 -18.90 -13.16
CA ILE A 129 -3.52 -18.86 -11.97
C ILE A 129 -4.36 -18.68 -10.70
N LYS A 130 -5.37 -17.81 -10.73
CA LYS A 130 -6.28 -17.62 -9.59
C LYS A 130 -7.03 -18.91 -9.23
N GLN A 131 -7.51 -19.65 -10.24
CA GLN A 131 -8.22 -20.91 -10.02
C GLN A 131 -7.29 -21.99 -9.44
N ASP A 132 -6.07 -22.11 -9.97
CA ASP A 132 -5.07 -23.07 -9.48
C ASP A 132 -4.65 -22.76 -8.04
N PHE A 133 -4.44 -21.47 -7.70
CA PHE A 133 -4.15 -21.04 -6.32
C PHE A 133 -5.28 -21.45 -5.37
N ALA A 134 -6.54 -21.18 -5.75
CA ALA A 134 -7.71 -21.56 -4.95
C ALA A 134 -7.79 -23.10 -4.76
N ASN A 135 -7.57 -23.86 -5.83
CA ASN A 135 -7.60 -25.32 -5.79
C ASN A 135 -6.48 -25.91 -4.92
N LYS A 136 -5.26 -25.36 -4.98
CA LYS A 136 -4.13 -25.77 -4.13
C LYS A 136 -4.39 -25.50 -2.66
N THR A 137 -4.91 -24.31 -2.32
CA THR A 137 -5.26 -23.97 -0.93
C THR A 137 -6.38 -24.85 -0.36
N ALA A 138 -7.31 -25.31 -1.20
CA ALA A 138 -8.36 -26.25 -0.77
C ALA A 138 -7.84 -27.69 -0.59
N GLY A 139 -6.80 -28.08 -1.31
CA GLY A 139 -6.20 -29.42 -1.26
C GLY A 139 -5.21 -29.64 -0.12
N THR A 140 -4.71 -28.57 0.51
CA THR A 140 -3.74 -28.66 1.61
C THR A 140 -4.35 -28.12 2.92
N LEU A 141 -4.95 -29.01 3.73
CA LEU A 141 -4.95 -28.85 5.19
C LEU A 141 -3.50 -29.04 5.64
N ASP A 142 -2.65 -28.05 5.39
CA ASP A 142 -1.22 -28.23 5.61
C ASP A 142 -0.92 -28.21 7.11
N THR A 143 -0.51 -29.37 7.64
CA THR A 143 0.11 -29.54 8.95
C THR A 143 1.58 -29.13 8.95
N SER A 144 2.04 -28.34 7.98
CA SER A 144 3.42 -27.86 7.95
C SER A 144 3.64 -26.67 8.90
N GLY A 145 4.18 -27.00 10.07
CA GLY A 145 5.18 -26.20 10.76
C GLY A 145 4.76 -24.81 11.22
N LEU A 146 3.97 -24.74 12.31
CA LEU A 146 4.16 -23.65 13.26
C LEU A 146 5.64 -23.67 13.67
N ALA A 147 6.43 -22.72 13.15
CA ALA A 147 7.69 -22.37 13.78
C ALA A 147 7.33 -22.03 15.23
N GLN A 148 7.67 -22.92 16.17
CA GLN A 148 7.52 -22.65 17.59
C GLN A 148 8.28 -21.35 17.86
N MET A 149 7.56 -20.26 18.11
CA MET A 149 8.15 -19.10 18.76
C MET A 149 8.64 -19.59 20.12
N ARG A 150 9.92 -19.96 20.20
CA ARG A 150 10.59 -20.16 21.48
C ARG A 150 10.65 -18.79 22.14
N HIS A 151 9.64 -18.52 22.96
CA HIS A 151 9.71 -17.49 23.98
C HIS A 151 10.90 -17.84 24.89
N ASN A 152 12.03 -17.15 24.74
CA ASN A 152 13.05 -17.09 25.78
C ASN A 152 12.50 -16.26 26.94
N LEU A 153 11.55 -16.82 27.70
CA LEU A 153 11.38 -16.42 29.09
C LEU A 153 12.54 -17.07 29.87
N TYR A 154 13.15 -16.31 30.77
CA TYR A 154 14.38 -16.61 31.52
C TYR A 154 15.70 -16.20 30.85
N ASN A 155 15.84 -14.91 30.52
CA ASN A 155 17.14 -14.27 30.70
C ASN A 155 17.24 -13.79 32.15
N THR A 156 17.65 -14.66 33.07
CA THR A 156 18.08 -14.26 34.40
C THR A 156 19.49 -13.70 34.27
N ASN A 157 19.61 -12.37 34.31
CA ASN A 157 20.89 -11.69 34.49
C ASN A 157 21.52 -12.19 35.80
N ASN A 158 22.46 -13.13 35.73
CA ASN A 158 23.35 -13.42 36.85
C ASN A 158 24.30 -12.23 36.99
N LEU A 159 24.01 -11.41 37.99
CA LEU A 159 24.94 -10.43 38.53
C LEU A 159 26.11 -11.20 39.13
N ASP A 160 27.24 -11.20 38.43
CA ASP A 160 28.46 -11.82 38.92
C ASP A 160 29.00 -10.97 40.09
N THR A 161 28.75 -11.44 41.30
CA THR A 161 29.28 -10.89 42.54
C THR A 161 30.76 -11.27 42.65
N ASN A 162 31.64 -10.37 42.22
CA ASN A 162 33.06 -10.40 42.57
C ASN A 162 33.21 -10.24 44.10
N ARG A 163 33.21 -11.37 44.83
CA ARG A 163 33.73 -11.45 46.19
C ARG A 163 35.23 -11.69 46.11
N TYR A 164 35.99 -10.63 46.31
CA TYR A 164 37.36 -10.73 46.81
C TYR A 164 37.35 -11.54 48.11
N ASN A 165 38.16 -12.58 48.18
CA ASN A 165 38.51 -13.20 49.46
C ASN A 165 40.03 -13.43 49.53
N ILE A 166 40.69 -12.47 50.18
CA ILE A 166 41.71 -12.57 51.25
C ILE A 166 42.90 -13.55 51.14
N ASP A 167 44.07 -12.90 51.02
CA ASP A 167 45.20 -12.88 51.96
C ASP A 167 46.16 -14.08 52.18
N THR A 168 47.44 -13.71 52.05
CA THR A 168 48.69 -14.12 52.75
C THR A 168 49.46 -15.38 52.32
N GLN A 169 50.74 -15.14 51.99
CA GLN A 169 51.89 -15.76 52.67
C GLN A 169 52.81 -14.66 53.20
#